data_AF-P22833-F1
#
_entry.id   AF-P22833-F1
#
_cell.length_a   1.000
_cell.length_b   1.000
_cell.length_c   1.000
_cell.angle_alpha   90.00
_cell.angle_beta   90.00
_cell.angle_gamma   90.00
#
_symmetry.space_group_name_H-M   'P 1'
#
loop_
_entity.id
_entity.type
_entity.pdbx_description
1 polymer ?
#
loop_
_entity_poly.entity_id
_entity_poly.type
_entity_poly.pdbx_seq_one_letter_code
_entity_poly.pdbx_strand_id
1 'polypeptide(L)'
;MDSQRNLLFIALLFVSFLIWQQWEGDKVSQNTTTTTQVSQQADMPSSDSLAVTGNSNEQAKLITVKTDVLDLRINTQGGTIDEADLLAYPAELNSKTPFRLLETTPQFLYQAQSGLIGPDGPDQKSRPVYSATQQEFILGENQDELRVPMTFVNEEGVKFVKTFILKKGQYDIGIEYKVENPTDKTLTMNFYGQLKQSVKLPEHRDTGSSNFALHTYRGAAYSSDETNYKKYSFGDI
;
A
#
# COMPACT_ATOMS: atom_id res chain seq x y z
N MET A 1 -3.81 64.69 9.73
CA MET A 1 -4.05 63.51 10.61
C MET A 1 -4.73 62.36 9.87
N ASP A 2 -5.16 62.55 8.62
CA ASP A 2 -5.98 61.59 7.86
C ASP A 2 -5.29 60.26 7.50
N SER A 3 -3.96 60.24 7.35
CA SER A 3 -3.22 59.00 7.05
C SER A 3 -3.38 57.93 8.13
N GLN A 4 -3.39 58.32 9.41
CA GLN A 4 -3.64 57.40 10.53
C GLN A 4 -5.07 56.84 10.52
N ARG A 5 -6.05 57.60 10.03
CA ARG A 5 -7.43 57.13 9.88
C ARG A 5 -7.53 56.04 8.80
N ASN A 6 -6.86 56.23 7.65
CA ASN A 6 -6.82 55.21 6.60
C ASN A 6 -6.04 53.95 7.02
N LEU A 7 -4.97 54.09 7.81
CA LEU A 7 -4.25 52.95 8.38
C LEU A 7 -5.16 52.05 9.23
N LEU A 8 -5.99 52.65 10.09
CA LEU A 8 -6.95 51.91 10.92
C LEU A 8 -8.00 51.17 10.08
N PHE A 9 -8.50 51.77 8.99
CA PHE A 9 -9.42 51.07 8.07
C PHE A 9 -8.76 49.89 7.35
N ILE A 10 -7.50 50.01 6.93
CA ILE A 10 -6.75 48.91 6.30
C ILE A 10 -6.49 47.78 7.31
N ALA A 11 -6.09 48.11 8.54
CA ALA A 11 -5.90 47.12 9.60
C ALA A 11 -7.21 46.38 9.94
N LEU A 12 -8.34 47.10 10.01
CA LEU A 12 -9.66 46.52 10.25
C LEU A 12 -10.10 45.58 9.12
N LEU A 13 -9.84 45.94 7.85
CA LEU A 13 -10.09 45.06 6.71
C LEU A 13 -9.21 43.79 6.75
N PHE A 14 -7.94 43.92 7.10
CA PHE A 14 -7.02 42.77 7.19
C PHE A 14 -7.42 41.81 8.31
N VAL A 15 -7.77 42.32 9.50
CA VAL A 15 -8.28 41.49 10.60
C VAL A 15 -9.62 40.85 10.25
N SER A 16 -10.53 41.57 9.59
CA SER A 16 -11.81 41.02 9.14
C SER A 16 -11.63 39.89 8.12
N PHE A 17 -10.65 40.03 7.20
CA PHE A 17 -10.30 38.98 6.24
C PHE A 17 -9.70 37.73 6.90
N LEU A 18 -8.85 37.90 7.92
CA LEU A 18 -8.31 36.79 8.70
C LEU A 18 -9.40 36.04 9.48
N ILE A 19 -10.33 36.76 10.13
CA ILE A 19 -11.48 36.15 10.82
C ILE A 19 -12.37 35.40 9.84
N TRP A 20 -12.60 35.95 8.64
CA TRP A 20 -13.38 35.27 7.61
C TRP A 20 -12.69 33.99 7.10
N GLN A 21 -11.38 34.02 6.83
CA GLN A 21 -10.63 32.80 6.47
C GLN A 21 -10.70 31.73 7.56
N GLN A 22 -10.58 32.12 8.83
CA GLN A 22 -10.66 31.18 9.95
C GLN A 22 -12.06 30.54 10.06
N TRP A 23 -13.12 31.34 9.85
CA TRP A 23 -14.50 30.84 9.84
C TRP A 23 -14.79 29.89 8.67
N GLU A 24 -14.27 30.17 7.48
CA GLU A 24 -14.43 29.29 6.32
C GLU A 24 -13.61 27.99 6.47
N GLY A 25 -12.46 28.03 7.17
CA GLY A 25 -11.67 26.85 7.54
C GLY A 25 -12.36 25.95 8.58
N ASP A 26 -12.96 26.53 9.62
CA ASP A 26 -13.70 25.77 10.65
C ASP A 26 -14.91 25.02 10.04
N LYS A 27 -15.58 25.60 9.04
CA LYS A 27 -16.70 24.92 8.34
C LYS A 27 -16.29 23.65 7.60
N VAL A 28 -15.06 23.56 7.10
CA VAL A 28 -14.57 22.35 6.42
C VAL A 28 -14.25 21.24 7.44
N SER A 29 -14.11 21.60 8.73
CA SER A 29 -13.71 20.69 9.81
C SER A 29 -14.88 20.10 10.62
N GLN A 30 -16.13 20.46 10.32
CA GLN A 30 -17.32 19.90 10.98
C GLN A 30 -18.35 19.37 9.98
N ASN A 31 -18.09 18.15 9.48
CA ASN A 31 -19.01 17.13 8.93
C ASN A 31 -18.09 16.03 8.35
N THR A 32 -18.10 14.75 8.74
CA THR A 32 -19.23 13.93 9.19
C THR A 32 -18.71 12.75 10.00
N THR A 33 -19.29 12.46 11.18
CA THR A 33 -19.01 11.21 11.90
C THR A 33 -19.99 10.13 11.46
N THR A 34 -19.74 9.50 10.30
CA THR A 34 -20.50 8.32 9.86
C THR A 34 -19.74 7.05 10.19
N THR A 35 -20.31 6.23 11.08
CA THR A 35 -19.84 4.87 11.33
C THR A 35 -20.18 3.97 10.16
N THR A 36 -19.33 3.93 9.13
CA THR A 36 -19.49 3.01 8.01
C THR A 36 -18.87 1.66 8.35
N GLN A 37 -19.70 0.61 8.47
CA GLN A 37 -19.21 -0.76 8.47
C GLN A 37 -18.50 -1.03 7.14
N VAL A 38 -17.20 -1.31 7.18
CA VAL A 38 -16.45 -1.69 5.99
C VAL A 38 -16.77 -3.15 5.66
N SER A 39 -17.84 -3.36 4.89
CA SER A 39 -17.94 -4.55 4.05
C SER A 39 -16.74 -4.56 3.11
N GLN A 40 -15.83 -5.52 3.28
CA GLN A 40 -14.70 -5.73 2.38
C GLN A 40 -15.19 -6.25 1.02
N GLN A 41 -15.78 -5.36 0.23
CA GLN A 41 -15.98 -5.62 -1.20
C GLN A 41 -14.59 -5.61 -1.85
N ALA A 42 -14.22 -6.72 -2.46
CA ALA A 42 -12.92 -6.89 -3.08
C ALA A 42 -12.76 -5.91 -4.25
N ASP A 43 -11.93 -4.90 -4.05
CA ASP A 43 -11.65 -3.79 -4.96
C ASP A 43 -10.68 -4.21 -6.10
N MET A 44 -10.98 -5.39 -6.67
CA MET A 44 -10.11 -6.17 -7.53
C MET A 44 -10.60 -6.12 -8.98
N PRO A 45 -9.68 -6.21 -9.97
CA PRO A 45 -10.07 -6.29 -11.38
C PRO A 45 -11.05 -7.45 -11.58
N SER A 46 -12.28 -7.11 -11.96
CA SER A 46 -13.35 -8.08 -12.11
C SER A 46 -13.23 -8.76 -13.48
N SER A 47 -13.15 -10.08 -13.47
CA SER A 47 -13.36 -10.93 -14.65
C SER A 47 -14.46 -11.94 -14.30
N ASP A 48 -15.36 -12.23 -15.26
CA ASP A 48 -16.61 -12.95 -15.00
C ASP A 48 -16.38 -14.26 -14.22
N SER A 49 -16.90 -14.29 -12.98
CA SER A 49 -16.51 -15.30 -11.98
C SER A 49 -17.56 -16.39 -11.79
N LEU A 50 -17.08 -17.64 -11.66
CA LEU A 50 -17.86 -18.80 -11.21
C LEU A 50 -17.56 -19.14 -9.74
N ALA A 51 -18.38 -20.03 -9.17
CA ALA A 51 -18.73 -20.15 -7.74
C ALA A 51 -17.64 -20.42 -6.65
N VAL A 52 -16.41 -20.84 -6.96
CA VAL A 52 -15.49 -21.53 -6.02
C VAL A 52 -15.24 -20.78 -4.68
N THR A 53 -15.50 -21.43 -3.54
CA THR A 53 -15.22 -20.92 -2.18
C THR A 53 -13.90 -21.52 -1.65
N GLY A 54 -13.29 -20.91 -0.62
CA GLY A 54 -12.00 -21.34 -0.08
C GLY A 54 -11.96 -21.40 1.45
N ASN A 55 -12.20 -22.56 2.02
CA ASN A 55 -12.03 -22.84 3.45
C ASN A 55 -10.54 -22.98 3.87
N SER A 56 -9.86 -21.86 4.15
CA SER A 56 -8.66 -21.86 5.01
C SER A 56 -9.02 -21.55 6.46
N ASN A 57 -8.87 -22.54 7.35
CA ASN A 57 -9.02 -22.36 8.82
C ASN A 57 -7.83 -21.62 9.47
N GLU A 58 -6.84 -21.20 8.70
CA GLU A 58 -5.67 -20.45 9.17
C GLU A 58 -6.06 -18.99 9.47
N GLN A 59 -5.56 -18.46 10.58
CA GLN A 59 -5.71 -17.05 10.90
C GLN A 59 -4.61 -16.24 10.17
N ALA A 60 -4.99 -15.13 9.56
CA ALA A 60 -4.06 -14.19 8.94
C ALA A 60 -3.02 -13.69 9.95
N LYS A 61 -1.74 -13.68 9.56
CA LYS A 61 -0.61 -13.28 10.41
C LYS A 61 0.41 -12.45 9.62
N LEU A 62 1.18 -11.59 10.30
CA LEU A 62 2.25 -10.80 9.70
C LEU A 62 3.60 -11.49 9.90
N ILE A 63 4.20 -12.02 8.82
CA ILE A 63 5.56 -12.57 8.86
C ILE A 63 6.61 -11.46 8.63
N THR A 64 7.76 -11.55 9.31
CA THR A 64 8.94 -10.71 9.03
C THR A 64 9.73 -11.29 7.86
N VAL A 65 10.16 -10.47 6.91
CA VAL A 65 11.13 -10.84 5.88
C VAL A 65 12.22 -9.80 5.80
N LYS A 66 13.48 -10.18 6.02
CA LYS A 66 14.60 -9.26 6.23
C LYS A 66 15.84 -9.60 5.42
N THR A 67 16.42 -8.60 4.78
CA THR A 67 17.75 -8.61 4.15
C THR A 67 18.66 -7.57 4.80
N ASP A 68 19.79 -7.27 4.15
CA ASP A 68 20.69 -6.17 4.48
C ASP A 68 20.11 -4.78 4.18
N VAL A 69 19.17 -4.68 3.23
CA VAL A 69 18.59 -3.41 2.75
C VAL A 69 17.08 -3.25 2.98
N LEU A 70 16.35 -4.35 3.23
CA LEU A 70 14.90 -4.36 3.41
C LEU A 70 14.49 -5.06 4.71
N ASP A 71 13.49 -4.52 5.41
CA ASP A 71 12.74 -5.20 6.48
C ASP A 71 11.25 -5.06 6.17
N LEU A 72 10.59 -6.18 5.88
CA LEU A 72 9.23 -6.24 5.36
C LEU A 72 8.28 -6.93 6.34
N ARG A 73 7.03 -6.45 6.40
CA ARG A 73 5.90 -7.16 7.02
C ARG A 73 4.98 -7.66 5.93
N ILE A 74 4.87 -8.99 5.81
CA ILE A 74 4.02 -9.64 4.82
C ILE A 74 2.83 -10.28 5.51
N ASN A 75 1.63 -9.88 5.10
CA ASN A 75 0.38 -10.43 5.59
C ASN A 75 0.06 -11.74 4.86
N THR A 76 -0.07 -12.85 5.60
CA THR A 76 -0.37 -14.14 4.99
C THR A 76 -1.75 -14.21 4.35
N GLN A 77 -2.66 -13.28 4.65
CA GLN A 77 -3.85 -13.09 3.82
C GLN A 77 -3.44 -12.53 2.46
N GLY A 78 -3.51 -13.39 1.45
CA GLY A 78 -3.13 -13.19 0.05
C GLY A 78 -1.66 -12.81 -0.22
N GLY A 79 -0.82 -12.67 0.82
CA GLY A 79 0.56 -12.20 0.68
C GLY A 79 0.64 -10.74 0.25
N THR A 80 0.08 -9.83 1.06
CA THR A 80 0.31 -8.37 0.89
C THR A 80 1.59 -7.95 1.60
N ILE A 81 2.38 -7.05 1.02
CA ILE A 81 3.43 -6.33 1.76
C ILE A 81 2.76 -5.12 2.44
N ASP A 82 2.50 -5.26 3.74
CA ASP A 82 1.79 -4.29 4.59
C ASP A 82 2.73 -3.20 5.13
N GLU A 83 4.01 -3.53 5.36
CA GLU A 83 5.07 -2.57 5.72
C GLU A 83 6.38 -2.88 4.98
N ALA A 84 7.18 -1.86 4.70
CA ALA A 84 8.52 -1.99 4.12
C ALA A 84 9.44 -0.85 4.58
N ASP A 85 10.45 -1.20 5.36
CA ASP A 85 11.51 -0.30 5.83
C ASP A 85 12.77 -0.45 4.98
N LEU A 86 13.34 0.69 4.55
CA LEU A 86 14.56 0.76 3.76
C LEU A 86 15.76 0.94 4.70
N LEU A 87 16.44 -0.15 5.06
CA LEU A 87 17.45 -0.20 6.13
C LEU A 87 18.68 0.67 5.87
N ALA A 88 19.00 0.96 4.60
CA ALA A 88 20.12 1.81 4.20
C ALA A 88 19.83 3.32 4.26
N TYR A 89 18.57 3.73 4.50
CA TYR A 89 18.15 5.14 4.46
C TYR A 89 17.53 5.55 5.81
N PRO A 90 18.01 6.61 6.47
CA PRO A 90 17.37 7.12 7.69
C PRO A 90 16.07 7.85 7.34
N ALA A 91 15.08 7.76 8.23
CA ALA A 91 13.76 8.38 8.07
C ALA A 91 13.82 9.92 7.96
N GLU A 92 14.79 10.53 8.65
CA GLU A 92 15.07 11.97 8.65
C GLU A 92 16.57 12.21 8.90
N LEU A 93 17.05 13.43 8.66
CA LEU A 93 18.45 13.78 8.82
C LEU A 93 18.92 13.56 10.27
N ASN A 94 20.00 12.82 10.45
CA ASN A 94 20.58 12.40 11.75
C ASN A 94 19.76 11.39 12.56
N SER A 95 18.67 10.83 12.02
CA SER A 95 17.96 9.72 12.69
C SER A 95 18.66 8.37 12.50
N LYS A 96 18.43 7.46 13.44
CA LYS A 96 18.84 6.05 13.38
C LYS A 96 17.70 5.11 12.93
N THR A 97 16.48 5.63 12.82
CA THR A 97 15.31 4.85 12.39
C THR A 97 15.33 4.74 10.86
N PRO A 98 15.20 3.53 10.27
CA PRO A 98 15.05 3.35 8.83
C PRO A 98 13.85 4.10 8.24
N PHE A 99 13.93 4.47 6.97
CA PHE A 99 12.83 5.11 6.25
C PHE A 99 11.73 4.09 5.92
N ARG A 100 10.51 4.34 6.45
CA ARG A 100 9.33 3.53 6.16
C ARG A 100 8.63 3.97 4.87
N LEU A 101 8.76 3.14 3.84
CA LEU A 101 8.15 3.36 2.52
C LEU A 101 6.70 2.87 2.50
N LEU A 102 6.48 1.56 2.70
CA LEU A 102 5.14 0.97 2.83
C LEU A 102 4.75 0.95 4.30
N GLU A 103 3.48 1.23 4.59
CA GLU A 103 2.96 1.38 5.95
C GLU A 103 1.47 1.03 6.00
N THR A 104 1.04 0.37 7.07
CA THR A 104 -0.37 0.08 7.33
C THR A 104 -0.74 0.56 8.73
N THR A 105 -1.10 1.85 8.85
CA THR A 105 -1.57 2.47 10.10
C THR A 105 -3.02 2.98 9.96
N PRO A 106 -3.74 3.24 11.07
CA PRO A 106 -5.09 3.81 11.01
C PRO A 106 -5.17 5.19 10.33
N GLN A 107 -4.04 5.90 10.23
CA GLN A 107 -3.94 7.23 9.61
C GLN A 107 -3.40 7.19 8.18
N PHE A 108 -2.69 6.11 7.78
CA PHE A 108 -2.07 6.02 6.48
C PHE A 108 -1.96 4.57 5.97
N LEU A 109 -2.37 4.38 4.73
CA LEU A 109 -2.17 3.14 4.00
C LEU A 109 -1.20 3.39 2.85
N TYR A 110 -0.16 2.58 2.74
CA TYR A 110 0.59 2.38 1.50
C TYR A 110 1.07 0.93 1.45
N GLN A 111 0.47 0.13 0.55
CA GLN A 111 0.70 -1.31 0.45
C GLN A 111 1.03 -1.74 -0.98
N ALA A 112 1.79 -2.83 -1.10
CA ALA A 112 1.98 -3.56 -2.36
C ALA A 112 1.25 -4.91 -2.31
N GLN A 113 0.20 -5.03 -3.12
CA GLN A 113 -0.67 -6.20 -3.22
C GLN A 113 -0.40 -6.95 -4.52
N SER A 114 -0.52 -8.28 -4.47
CA SER A 114 -0.50 -9.13 -5.65
C SER A 114 -1.22 -10.45 -5.36
N GLY A 115 -1.66 -11.13 -6.41
CA GLY A 115 -2.46 -12.35 -6.27
C GLY A 115 -2.80 -12.97 -7.61
N LEU A 116 -3.68 -13.96 -7.59
CA LEU A 116 -4.20 -14.67 -8.75
C LEU A 116 -5.73 -14.47 -8.83
N ILE A 117 -6.18 -13.73 -9.84
CA ILE A 117 -7.58 -13.46 -10.18
C ILE A 117 -8.04 -14.33 -11.36
N GLY A 118 -9.28 -14.19 -11.82
CA GLY A 118 -9.87 -15.06 -12.85
C GLY A 118 -10.81 -16.12 -12.27
N PRO A 119 -11.48 -16.91 -13.13
CA PRO A 119 -12.48 -17.89 -12.73
C PRO A 119 -12.01 -18.88 -11.64
N ASP A 120 -10.75 -19.32 -11.73
CA ASP A 120 -10.12 -20.25 -10.80
C ASP A 120 -9.02 -19.58 -9.93
N GLY A 121 -8.95 -18.25 -9.97
CA GLY A 121 -7.99 -17.45 -9.21
C GLY A 121 -8.41 -17.33 -7.74
N PRO A 122 -7.61 -17.80 -6.76
CA PRO A 122 -8.02 -17.85 -5.36
C PRO A 122 -8.31 -16.46 -4.78
N ASP A 123 -7.64 -15.39 -5.22
CA ASP A 123 -7.90 -14.04 -4.71
C ASP A 123 -9.22 -13.44 -5.23
N GLN A 124 -9.80 -13.94 -6.34
CA GLN A 124 -10.91 -13.31 -7.06
C GLN A 124 -12.16 -13.03 -6.21
N LYS A 125 -12.47 -13.90 -5.24
CA LYS A 125 -13.70 -13.82 -4.42
C LYS A 125 -13.43 -13.58 -2.94
N SER A 126 -12.27 -14.00 -2.45
CA SER A 126 -11.81 -13.82 -1.06
C SER A 126 -10.32 -14.04 -1.01
N ARG A 127 -9.54 -13.18 -0.37
CA ARG A 127 -8.08 -13.35 -0.37
C ARG A 127 -7.66 -14.57 0.47
N PRO A 128 -6.92 -15.54 -0.11
CA PRO A 128 -6.60 -16.82 0.54
C PRO A 128 -5.69 -16.60 1.74
N VAL A 129 -5.88 -17.32 2.85
CA VAL A 129 -4.90 -17.28 3.95
C VAL A 129 -3.83 -18.34 3.70
N TYR A 130 -2.64 -17.89 3.32
CA TYR A 130 -1.49 -18.76 3.14
C TYR A 130 -0.90 -19.20 4.49
N SER A 131 -0.33 -20.40 4.54
CA SER A 131 0.51 -20.86 5.64
C SER A 131 1.99 -20.73 5.26
N ALA A 132 2.79 -20.14 6.15
CA ALA A 132 4.24 -19.99 6.00
C ALA A 132 4.97 -20.86 7.04
N THR A 133 6.08 -21.47 6.64
CA THR A 133 6.87 -22.41 7.47
C THR A 133 7.49 -21.76 8.71
N GLN A 134 7.72 -20.45 8.68
CA GLN A 134 8.33 -19.67 9.75
C GLN A 134 7.57 -18.35 9.92
N GLN A 135 7.71 -17.70 11.09
CA GLN A 135 7.18 -16.36 11.32
C GLN A 135 8.16 -15.26 10.87
N GLU A 136 9.43 -15.61 10.73
CA GLU A 136 10.52 -14.70 10.41
C GLU A 136 11.49 -15.39 9.46
N PHE A 137 11.87 -14.67 8.40
CA PHE A 137 12.80 -15.11 7.36
C PHE A 137 13.91 -14.04 7.26
N ILE A 138 15.14 -14.41 7.55
CA ILE A 138 16.30 -13.51 7.53
C ILE A 138 17.32 -14.08 6.53
N LEU A 139 17.82 -13.23 5.64
CA LEU A 139 18.94 -13.56 4.74
C LEU A 139 20.21 -13.76 5.57
N GLY A 140 20.78 -14.97 5.55
CA GLY A 140 22.03 -15.27 6.24
C GLY A 140 23.22 -14.53 5.63
N GLU A 141 24.26 -14.25 6.42
CA GLU A 141 25.43 -13.46 5.99
C GLU A 141 26.09 -13.99 4.72
N ASN A 142 26.12 -15.32 4.56
CA ASN A 142 26.70 -16.05 3.43
C ASN A 142 25.66 -16.49 2.37
N GLN A 143 24.48 -15.86 2.34
CA GLN A 143 23.44 -16.10 1.33
C GLN A 143 23.26 -14.86 0.46
N ASP A 144 23.11 -15.07 -0.85
CA ASP A 144 22.81 -13.99 -1.81
C ASP A 144 21.32 -13.89 -2.16
N GLU A 145 20.52 -14.91 -1.84
CA GLU A 145 19.08 -14.99 -2.09
C GLU A 145 18.32 -15.56 -0.89
N LEU A 146 17.19 -14.94 -0.54
CA LEU A 146 16.22 -15.38 0.45
C LEU A 146 14.90 -15.70 -0.27
N ARG A 147 14.43 -16.95 -0.15
CA ARG A 147 13.13 -17.39 -0.66
C ARG A 147 12.15 -17.58 0.48
N VAL A 148 10.97 -16.97 0.36
CA VAL A 148 9.89 -17.01 1.37
C VAL A 148 8.64 -17.64 0.75
N PRO A 149 8.52 -18.98 0.76
CA PRO A 149 7.36 -19.68 0.24
C PRO A 149 6.21 -19.69 1.26
N MET A 150 5.00 -19.41 0.79
CA MET A 150 3.76 -19.55 1.55
C MET A 150 2.77 -20.38 0.73
N THR A 151 2.07 -21.31 1.38
CA THR A 151 1.21 -22.31 0.73
C THR A 151 -0.25 -22.17 1.14
N PHE A 152 -1.15 -22.17 0.15
CA PHE A 152 -2.60 -22.25 0.33
C PHE A 152 -3.11 -23.44 -0.48
N VAL A 153 -4.16 -24.11 0.00
CA VAL A 153 -4.84 -25.20 -0.71
C VAL A 153 -6.33 -24.87 -0.71
N ASN A 154 -6.97 -24.88 -1.88
CA ASN A 154 -8.40 -24.60 -1.99
C ASN A 154 -9.27 -25.84 -1.70
N GLU A 155 -10.59 -25.68 -1.72
CA GLU A 155 -11.56 -26.76 -1.47
C GLU A 155 -11.48 -27.91 -2.49
N GLU A 156 -10.98 -27.66 -3.71
CA GLU A 156 -10.79 -28.68 -4.74
C GLU A 156 -9.42 -29.40 -4.62
N GLY A 157 -8.62 -29.08 -3.61
CA GLY A 157 -7.28 -29.64 -3.40
C GLY A 157 -6.17 -29.01 -4.28
N VAL A 158 -6.49 -27.98 -5.07
CA VAL A 158 -5.49 -27.23 -5.84
C VAL A 158 -4.60 -26.46 -4.88
N LYS A 159 -3.29 -26.66 -5.00
CA LYS A 159 -2.29 -26.07 -4.11
C LYS A 159 -1.56 -24.91 -4.79
N PHE A 160 -1.60 -23.76 -4.16
CA PHE A 160 -0.99 -22.51 -4.59
C PHE A 160 0.19 -22.18 -3.67
N VAL A 161 1.40 -22.10 -4.22
CA VAL A 161 2.59 -21.66 -3.48
C VAL A 161 3.03 -20.30 -4.02
N LYS A 162 2.87 -19.26 -3.19
CA LYS A 162 3.37 -17.90 -3.47
C LYS A 162 4.74 -17.76 -2.81
N THR A 163 5.77 -17.44 -3.59
CA THR A 163 7.15 -17.31 -3.09
C THR A 163 7.67 -15.91 -3.36
N PHE A 164 8.01 -15.18 -2.30
CA PHE A 164 8.79 -13.94 -2.42
C PHE A 164 10.28 -14.29 -2.53
N ILE A 165 11.00 -13.55 -3.36
CA ILE A 165 12.42 -13.75 -3.64
C ILE A 165 13.12 -12.42 -3.47
N LEU A 166 13.99 -12.34 -2.49
CA LEU A 166 14.78 -11.16 -2.17
C LEU A 166 16.25 -11.50 -2.32
N LYS A 167 17.06 -10.53 -2.73
CA LYS A 167 18.50 -10.71 -2.95
C LYS A 167 19.31 -9.68 -2.18
N LYS A 168 20.55 -10.05 -1.84
CA LYS A 168 21.48 -9.22 -1.07
C LYS A 168 21.74 -7.89 -1.78
N GLY A 169 21.55 -6.78 -1.07
CA GLY A 169 21.72 -5.42 -1.59
C GLY A 169 20.71 -4.98 -2.67
N GLN A 170 19.64 -5.74 -2.93
CA GLN A 170 18.66 -5.47 -3.99
C GLN A 170 17.30 -5.02 -3.41
N TYR A 171 16.62 -4.15 -4.16
CA TYR A 171 15.32 -3.57 -3.78
C TYR A 171 14.15 -4.12 -4.61
N ASP A 172 14.42 -4.78 -5.74
CA ASP A 172 13.42 -5.55 -6.47
C ASP A 172 13.11 -6.86 -5.73
N ILE A 173 11.82 -7.21 -5.68
CA ILE A 173 11.31 -8.39 -5.01
C ILE A 173 10.64 -9.26 -6.06
N GLY A 174 11.22 -10.44 -6.33
CA GLY A 174 10.61 -11.43 -7.20
C GLY A 174 9.38 -12.05 -6.54
N ILE A 175 8.35 -12.35 -7.34
CA ILE A 175 7.17 -13.10 -6.90
C ILE A 175 6.94 -14.26 -7.87
N GLU A 176 7.17 -15.49 -7.40
CA GLU A 176 6.87 -16.72 -8.13
C GLU A 176 5.56 -17.33 -7.60
N TYR A 177 4.71 -17.81 -8.51
CA TYR A 177 3.58 -18.69 -8.16
C TYR A 177 3.79 -20.08 -8.76
N LYS A 178 3.62 -21.11 -7.93
CA LYS A 178 3.47 -22.49 -8.38
C LYS A 178 2.05 -22.95 -8.08
N VAL A 179 1.34 -23.42 -9.11
CA VAL A 179 0.00 -24.00 -8.97
C VAL A 179 0.08 -25.49 -9.29
N GLU A 180 -0.21 -26.32 -8.29
CA GLU A 180 -0.29 -27.77 -8.40
C GLU A 180 -1.78 -28.13 -8.48
N ASN A 181 -2.25 -28.51 -9.69
CA ASN A 181 -3.64 -28.88 -9.97
C ASN A 181 -3.78 -30.41 -10.00
N PRO A 182 -4.39 -31.05 -8.98
CA PRO A 182 -4.66 -32.48 -8.98
C PRO A 182 -6.01 -32.85 -9.62
N THR A 183 -6.75 -31.88 -10.16
CA THR A 183 -8.10 -32.08 -10.72
C THR A 183 -8.07 -32.34 -12.23
N ASP A 184 -9.14 -32.96 -12.75
CA ASP A 184 -9.32 -33.15 -14.20
C ASP A 184 -9.76 -31.87 -14.94
N LYS A 185 -9.89 -30.72 -14.25
CA LYS A 185 -10.30 -29.44 -14.84
C LYS A 185 -9.10 -28.62 -15.29
N THR A 186 -9.22 -27.92 -16.41
CA THR A 186 -8.30 -26.83 -16.77
C THR A 186 -8.63 -25.60 -15.92
N LEU A 187 -7.64 -25.07 -15.20
CA LEU A 187 -7.79 -23.86 -14.39
C LEU A 187 -7.39 -22.62 -15.19
N THR A 188 -8.18 -21.55 -15.10
CA THR A 188 -7.96 -20.26 -15.75
C THR A 188 -7.81 -19.15 -14.71
N MET A 189 -6.65 -18.49 -14.71
CA MET A 189 -6.33 -17.40 -13.79
C MET A 189 -5.33 -16.42 -14.42
N ASN A 190 -5.31 -15.20 -13.90
CA ASN A 190 -4.39 -14.14 -14.28
C ASN A 190 -3.67 -13.60 -13.02
N PHE A 191 -2.39 -13.27 -13.15
CA PHE A 191 -1.67 -12.54 -12.12
C PHE A 191 -2.12 -11.07 -12.11
N TYR A 192 -2.23 -10.48 -10.92
CA TYR A 192 -2.34 -9.03 -10.76
C TYR A 192 -1.33 -8.50 -9.74
N GLY A 193 -0.95 -7.23 -9.92
CA GLY A 193 -0.22 -6.44 -8.93
C GLY A 193 -0.89 -5.07 -8.79
N GLN A 194 -0.95 -4.55 -7.57
CA GLN A 194 -1.62 -3.29 -7.23
C GLN A 194 -0.83 -2.55 -6.16
N LEU A 195 -0.58 -1.25 -6.36
CA LEU A 195 -0.13 -0.34 -5.32
C LEU A 195 -1.36 0.41 -4.78
N LYS A 196 -1.63 0.30 -3.48
CA LYS A 196 -2.77 0.95 -2.83
C LYS A 196 -2.26 1.98 -1.83
N GLN A 197 -2.63 3.25 -1.99
CA GLN A 197 -2.13 4.34 -1.16
C GLN A 197 -3.22 5.34 -0.76
N SER A 198 -3.19 5.85 0.48
CA SER A 198 -4.00 6.97 0.93
C SER A 198 -3.63 8.26 0.17
N VAL A 199 -4.63 8.93 -0.39
CA VAL A 199 -4.43 10.19 -1.16
C VAL A 199 -3.88 11.30 -0.27
N LYS A 200 -4.50 11.56 0.90
CA LYS A 200 -3.99 12.53 1.89
C LYS A 200 -2.79 11.93 2.65
N LEU A 201 -1.74 12.73 2.86
CA LEU A 201 -0.65 12.39 3.79
C LEU A 201 -1.07 12.64 5.24
N PRO A 202 -0.48 11.93 6.22
CA PRO A 202 -0.53 12.32 7.63
C PRO A 202 0.13 13.69 7.81
N GLU A 203 -0.39 14.48 8.76
CA GLU A 203 0.08 15.86 9.01
C GLU A 203 1.60 15.94 9.27
N HIS A 204 2.18 14.94 9.93
CA HIS A 204 3.63 14.88 10.18
C HIS A 204 4.49 14.60 8.92
N ARG A 205 3.90 14.05 7.85
CA ARG A 205 4.54 13.88 6.53
C ARG A 205 4.17 15.01 5.56
N ASP A 206 3.07 15.72 5.81
CA ASP A 206 2.62 16.88 5.03
C ASP A 206 3.39 18.14 5.43
N THR A 207 4.72 18.11 5.22
CA THR A 207 5.64 19.23 5.49
C THR A 207 5.56 20.32 4.40
N GLY A 208 4.38 20.48 3.79
CA GLY A 208 4.08 21.46 2.76
C GLY A 208 4.16 22.90 3.27
N SER A 209 5.38 23.39 3.48
CA SER A 209 5.60 24.80 3.79
C SER A 209 5.05 25.65 2.65
N SER A 210 4.17 26.60 2.96
CA SER A 210 3.57 27.57 2.02
C SER A 210 4.59 28.42 1.25
N ASN A 211 5.88 28.28 1.57
CA ASN A 211 6.98 29.14 1.11
C ASN A 211 7.88 28.47 0.06
N PHE A 212 7.61 27.24 -0.35
CA PHE A 212 8.30 26.59 -1.48
C PHE A 212 7.33 26.35 -2.64
N ALA A 213 7.54 27.06 -3.76
CA ALA A 213 6.70 27.00 -4.96
C ALA A 213 6.78 25.67 -5.75
N LEU A 214 7.46 24.65 -5.21
CA LEU A 214 7.68 23.35 -5.84
C LEU A 214 7.60 22.25 -4.78
N HIS A 215 6.44 21.62 -4.67
CA HIS A 215 6.32 20.34 -3.97
C HIS A 215 6.95 19.23 -4.82
N THR A 216 7.56 18.24 -4.19
CA THR A 216 7.99 17.02 -4.87
C THR A 216 6.75 16.28 -5.39
N TYR A 217 6.83 15.72 -6.60
CA TYR A 217 5.69 15.03 -7.19
C TYR A 217 5.35 13.76 -6.40
N ARG A 218 4.09 13.67 -5.94
CA ARG A 218 3.51 12.48 -5.33
C ARG A 218 2.23 12.12 -6.06
N GLY A 219 2.20 10.92 -6.63
CA GLY A 219 1.12 10.40 -7.47
C GLY A 219 1.57 9.10 -8.14
N ALA A 220 0.69 8.47 -8.91
CA ALA A 220 1.06 7.29 -9.69
C ALA A 220 1.89 7.68 -10.93
N ALA A 221 2.53 6.68 -11.53
CA ALA A 221 3.14 6.78 -12.85
C ALA A 221 3.16 5.38 -13.51
N TYR A 222 3.15 5.34 -14.84
CA TYR A 222 3.22 4.10 -15.61
C TYR A 222 4.10 4.25 -16.87
N SER A 223 4.40 3.11 -17.48
CA SER A 223 5.15 2.97 -18.72
C SER A 223 4.53 1.86 -19.58
N SER A 224 4.67 1.95 -20.90
CA SER A 224 4.24 0.96 -21.89
C SER A 224 5.03 1.15 -23.19
N ASP A 225 4.97 0.19 -24.11
CA ASP A 225 5.68 0.26 -25.40
C ASP A 225 5.36 1.52 -26.22
N GLU A 226 4.14 2.06 -26.08
CA GLU A 226 3.70 3.31 -26.72
C GLU A 226 3.94 4.58 -25.87
N THR A 227 4.32 4.46 -24.59
CA THR A 227 4.45 5.59 -23.66
C THR A 227 5.53 5.31 -22.62
N ASN A 228 6.74 5.79 -22.88
CA ASN A 228 7.91 5.54 -22.04
C ASN A 228 7.73 5.92 -20.56
N TYR A 229 7.03 7.02 -20.27
CA TYR A 229 6.74 7.47 -18.91
C TYR A 229 5.55 8.42 -18.91
N LYS A 230 4.55 8.17 -18.06
CA LYS A 230 3.44 9.08 -17.83
C LYS A 230 3.03 9.11 -16.36
N LYS A 231 2.89 10.33 -15.83
CA LYS A 231 2.34 10.60 -14.50
C LYS A 231 0.82 10.53 -14.52
N TYR A 232 0.25 10.15 -13.38
CA TYR A 232 -1.20 10.11 -13.16
C TYR A 232 -1.46 10.59 -11.73
N SER A 233 -2.17 11.72 -11.55
CA SER A 233 -2.29 12.34 -10.23
C SER A 233 -3.32 11.60 -9.38
N PHE A 234 -3.22 11.72 -8.06
CA PHE A 234 -4.25 11.18 -7.16
C PHE A 234 -5.59 11.95 -7.20
N GLY A 235 -5.68 13.06 -7.94
CA GLY A 235 -6.95 13.71 -8.24
C GLY A 235 -7.65 13.17 -9.49
N ASP A 236 -6.95 12.36 -10.29
CA ASP A 236 -7.46 11.76 -11.52
C ASP A 236 -7.88 10.28 -11.33
N ILE A 237 -7.57 9.66 -10.17
CA ILE A 237 -7.88 8.26 -9.79
C ILE A 237 -9.13 8.23 -8.90
#